data_AF-A0A923YN65-F1
#
_entry.id   AF-A0A923YN65-F1
#
_cell.length_a   1.000
_cell.length_b   1.000
_cell.length_c   1.000
_cell.angle_alpha   90.00
_cell.angle_beta   90.00
_cell.angle_gamma   90.00
#
_symmetry.space_group_name_H-M   'P 1'
#
loop_
_entity.id
_entity.type
_entity.pdbx_description
1 polymer ?
#
loop_
_entity_poly.entity_id
_entity_poly.type
_entity_poly.pdbx_seq_one_letter_code
_entity_poly.pdbx_strand_id
1 'polypeptide(L)'
;MARIGERIRIAGIAELGATNATIDDKALCRFLKVSQEWYPDATNYQNAQIWKGHIPVLADEVPLISAKGSIYVYINIGHGGSGWSMALGVAKTWRTKFPVICHRLILMA
;
A
#
# COMPACT_ATOMS: atom_id res chain seq x y z
N MET A 1 -7.41 10.33 6.02
CA MET A 1 -7.82 9.57 7.23
C MET A 1 -8.98 8.68 6.87
N ALA A 2 -9.07 7.47 7.42
CA ALA A 2 -10.18 6.55 7.17
C ALA A 2 -10.55 5.78 8.44
N ARG A 3 -11.85 5.60 8.70
CA ARG A 3 -12.35 4.71 9.76
C ARG A 3 -12.28 3.26 9.26
N ILE A 4 -11.67 2.38 10.05
CA ILE A 4 -11.54 0.94 9.79
C ILE A 4 -12.04 0.21 11.05
N GLY A 5 -13.29 -0.24 11.02
CA GLY A 5 -13.98 -0.74 12.21
C GLY A 5 -13.98 0.32 13.32
N GLU A 6 -13.58 -0.06 14.53
CA GLU A 6 -13.51 0.83 15.70
C GLU A 6 -12.21 1.65 15.78
N ARG A 7 -11.46 1.77 14.68
CA ARG A 7 -10.16 2.45 14.64
C ARG A 7 -10.15 3.49 13.53
N ILE A 8 -9.32 4.52 13.71
CA ILE A 8 -9.02 5.47 12.65
C ILE A 8 -7.59 5.26 12.19
N ARG A 9 -7.42 5.15 10.88
CA ARG A 9 -6.11 5.14 10.22
C ARG A 9 -5.82 6.54 9.70
N ILE A 10 -4.69 7.07 10.14
CA ILE A 10 -4.15 8.36 9.71
C ILE A 10 -2.84 8.05 8.97
N ALA A 11 -2.78 8.43 7.69
CA ALA A 11 -1.62 8.21 6.82
C ALA A 11 -1.36 9.49 6.02
N GLY A 12 -0.10 9.74 5.64
CA GLY A 12 0.28 10.98 4.97
C GLY A 12 1.79 11.24 4.89
N ILE A 13 2.62 10.42 5.53
CA ILE A 13 4.07 10.44 5.35
C ILE A 13 4.41 9.51 4.18
N ALA A 14 5.11 10.03 3.17
CA ALA A 14 5.65 9.27 2.06
C ALA A 14 7.13 9.60 1.87
N GLU A 15 7.96 8.56 1.79
CA GLU A 15 9.40 8.67 1.58
C GLU A 15 9.79 7.87 0.34
N LEU A 16 10.55 8.48 -0.57
CA LEU A 16 11.07 7.81 -1.76
C LEU A 16 12.48 7.27 -1.48
N GLY A 17 12.75 6.03 -1.88
CA GLY A 17 14.08 5.43 -1.79
C GLY A 17 14.52 4.99 -0.38
N ALA A 18 13.59 4.93 0.59
CA ALA A 18 13.91 4.42 1.92
C ALA A 18 14.33 2.94 1.86
N THR A 19 15.49 2.62 2.43
CA THR A 19 16.09 1.27 2.40
C THR A 19 15.77 0.42 3.62
N ASN A 20 15.20 1.03 4.67
CA ASN A 20 14.79 0.34 5.89
C ASN A 20 13.42 0.84 6.36
N ALA A 21 12.88 0.19 7.39
CA ALA A 21 11.59 0.52 8.00
C ALA A 21 11.74 1.38 9.26
N THR A 22 12.89 2.05 9.45
CA THR A 22 13.11 2.92 10.60
C THR A 22 12.19 4.14 10.51
N ILE A 23 11.53 4.45 11.62
CA ILE A 23 10.62 5.58 11.76
C ILE A 23 11.46 6.86 11.93
N ASP A 24 11.16 7.90 11.15
CA ASP A 24 11.70 9.24 11.37
C ASP A 24 10.83 9.96 12.41
N ASP A 25 11.35 10.07 13.64
CA ASP A 25 10.65 10.71 14.77
C ASP A 25 10.29 12.17 14.49
N LYS A 26 11.10 12.91 13.70
CA LYS A 26 10.79 14.30 13.36
C LYS A 26 9.61 14.39 12.39
N ALA A 27 9.57 13.51 11.39
CA ALA A 27 8.45 13.42 10.46
C ALA A 27 7.17 12.99 11.19
N LEU A 28 7.27 11.98 12.06
CA LEU A 28 6.15 11.49 12.87
C LEU A 28 5.60 12.58 13.80
N CYS A 29 6.45 13.29 14.55
CA CYS A 29 6.02 14.36 15.45
C CYS A 29 5.29 15.48 14.71
N ARG A 30 5.78 15.90 13.54
CA ARG A 30 5.09 16.90 12.69
C ARG A 30 3.73 16.38 12.22
N PHE A 31 3.69 15.12 11.78
CA PHE A 31 2.48 14.50 11.28
C PHE A 31 1.39 14.37 12.36
N LEU A 32 1.77 13.94 13.56
CA LEU A 32 0.87 13.88 14.71
C LEU A 32 0.38 15.28 15.13
N LYS A 33 1.28 16.27 15.17
CA LYS A 33 0.92 17.66 15.47
C LYS A 33 -0.14 18.19 14.51
N VAL A 34 0.10 18.09 13.20
CA VAL A 34 -0.86 18.55 12.18
C VAL A 34 -2.18 17.78 12.26
N SER A 35 -2.11 16.47 12.49
CA SER A 35 -3.32 15.65 12.64
C SER A 35 -4.18 16.10 13.82
N GLN A 36 -3.56 16.37 14.97
CA GLN A 36 -4.23 16.86 16.16
C GLN A 36 -4.76 18.29 16.00
N GLU A 37 -4.03 19.17 15.30
CA GLU A 37 -4.48 20.54 15.03
C GLU A 37 -5.71 20.57 14.13
N TRP A 38 -5.76 19.71 13.09
CA TRP A 38 -6.87 19.69 12.15
C TRP A 38 -8.07 18.89 12.64
N TYR A 39 -7.83 17.85 13.44
CA TYR A 39 -8.85 16.92 13.90
C TYR A 39 -8.67 16.59 15.39
N PRO A 40 -8.81 17.56 16.29
CA PRO A 40 -8.49 17.38 17.72
C PRO A 40 -9.26 16.24 18.38
N ASP A 41 -10.53 16.08 18.02
CA ASP A 41 -11.45 15.12 18.65
C ASP A 41 -11.64 13.82 17.85
N ALA A 42 -10.85 13.60 16.79
CA ALA A 42 -11.04 12.42 15.95
C ALA A 42 -10.65 11.10 16.67
N THR A 43 -9.60 11.10 17.50
CA THR A 43 -9.12 9.89 18.17
C THR A 43 -8.20 10.23 19.35
N ASN A 44 -7.87 9.25 20.19
CA ASN A 44 -6.80 9.38 21.17
C ASN A 44 -5.43 9.25 20.48
N TYR A 45 -4.77 10.39 20.24
CA TYR A 45 -3.46 10.47 19.60
C TYR A 45 -2.31 9.91 20.47
N GLN A 46 -2.44 9.90 21.80
CA GLN A 46 -1.40 9.40 22.71
C GLN A 46 -1.24 7.88 22.66
N ASN A 47 -2.32 7.16 22.33
CA ASN A 47 -2.34 5.70 22.22
C ASN A 47 -2.26 5.22 20.76
N ALA A 48 -1.66 6.02 19.88
CA ALA A 48 -1.51 5.68 18.47
C ALA A 48 -0.60 4.45 18.27
N GLN A 49 -1.04 3.51 17.43
CA GLN A 49 -0.16 2.46 16.92
C GLN A 49 0.57 2.97 15.70
N ILE A 50 1.90 2.99 15.77
CA ILE A 50 2.76 3.52 14.71
C ILE A 50 3.38 2.36 13.94
N TRP A 51 3.30 2.42 12.62
CA TRP A 51 4.00 1.50 11.74
C TRP A 51 4.49 2.23 10.49
N LYS A 52 5.54 1.68 9.88
CA LYS A 52 6.07 2.10 8.57
C LYS A 52 6.10 0.87 7.66
N GLY A 53 5.63 1.05 6.44
CA GLY A 53 5.61 -0.01 5.42
C GLY A 53 6.24 0.49 4.14
N HIS A 54 6.87 -0.41 3.40
CA HIS A 54 7.31 -0.13 2.03
C HIS A 54 6.17 -0.40 1.07
N ILE A 55 6.02 0.48 0.09
CA ILE A 55 5.00 0.38 -0.94
C ILE A 55 5.74 0.41 -2.28
N PRO A 56 5.89 -0.74 -2.98
CA PRO A 56 6.52 -0.76 -4.29
C PRO A 56 5.72 0.08 -5.28
N VAL A 57 6.37 1.07 -5.87
CA VAL A 57 5.79 2.00 -6.84
C VAL A 57 6.69 2.05 -8.09
N LEU A 58 6.07 2.03 -9.26
CA LEU A 58 6.77 2.28 -10.53
C LEU A 58 6.74 3.77 -10.84
N ALA A 59 7.72 4.25 -11.60
CA ALA A 59 7.92 5.69 -11.83
C ALA A 59 6.74 6.38 -12.52
N ASP A 60 5.96 5.65 -13.31
CA ASP A 60 4.75 6.10 -14.00
C ASP A 60 3.46 5.78 -13.22
N GLU A 61 3.58 5.21 -12.01
CA GLU A 61 2.50 4.74 -11.15
C GLU A 61 1.58 3.66 -11.78
N VAL A 62 1.96 3.12 -12.94
CA VAL A 62 1.21 2.05 -13.60
C VAL A 62 1.77 0.70 -13.14
N PRO A 63 0.98 -0.19 -12.51
CA PRO A 63 1.49 -1.47 -12.05
C PRO A 63 1.95 -2.35 -13.21
N LEU A 64 3.07 -3.04 -13.00
CA LEU A 64 3.60 -4.01 -13.95
C LEU A 64 2.84 -5.33 -13.81
N ILE A 65 1.98 -5.58 -14.81
CA ILE A 65 1.23 -6.83 -14.96
C ILE A 65 1.68 -7.50 -16.25
N SER A 66 2.50 -8.55 -16.13
CA SER A 66 3.07 -9.22 -17.30
C SER A 66 3.38 -10.69 -17.06
N ALA A 67 3.53 -11.44 -18.16
CA ALA A 67 4.25 -12.70 -18.20
C ALA A 67 5.62 -12.44 -18.83
N LYS A 68 6.69 -12.84 -18.17
CA LYS A 68 8.07 -12.68 -18.69
C LYS A 68 8.63 -14.06 -19.02
N GLY A 69 9.58 -14.10 -19.96
CA GLY A 69 10.14 -15.32 -20.58
C GLY A 69 10.46 -16.49 -19.63
N SER A 70 10.56 -17.67 -20.24
CA SER A 70 10.39 -19.00 -19.63
C SER A 70 8.94 -19.25 -19.22
N ILE A 71 8.43 -20.43 -19.57
CA ILE A 71 7.07 -20.84 -19.26
C ILE A 71 6.86 -20.71 -17.73
N TYR A 72 5.75 -20.08 -17.31
CA TYR A 72 5.26 -19.99 -15.91
C TYR A 72 5.76 -18.85 -14.99
N VAL A 73 6.45 -17.80 -15.47
CA VAL A 73 6.76 -16.63 -14.61
C VAL A 73 5.79 -15.46 -14.89
N TYR A 74 5.10 -15.01 -13.83
CA TYR A 74 4.16 -13.91 -13.89
C TYR A 74 4.48 -12.84 -12.85
N ILE A 75 4.30 -11.57 -13.21
CA ILE A 75 4.69 -10.41 -12.42
C ILE A 75 3.45 -9.55 -12.16
N ASN A 76 3.19 -9.23 -10.89
CA ASN A 76 2.10 -8.37 -10.42
C ASN A 76 2.59 -7.38 -9.35
N ILE A 77 3.39 -6.38 -9.72
CA ILE A 77 4.06 -5.48 -8.76
C ILE A 77 3.83 -4.00 -9.09
N GLY A 78 4.23 -3.11 -8.18
CA GLY A 78 4.33 -1.68 -8.48
C GLY A 78 3.03 -0.91 -8.35
N HIS A 79 2.05 -1.43 -7.60
CA HIS A 79 0.72 -0.83 -7.46
C HIS A 79 0.69 0.47 -6.65
N GLY A 80 1.80 0.87 -6.02
CA GLY A 80 1.87 2.07 -5.22
C GLY A 80 0.80 2.12 -4.12
N GLY A 81 0.40 3.34 -3.74
CA GLY A 81 -0.67 3.56 -2.75
C GLY A 81 -2.06 3.10 -3.22
N SER A 82 -2.22 2.79 -4.51
CA SER A 82 -3.50 2.43 -5.15
C SER A 82 -3.77 0.93 -5.17
N GLY A 83 -2.86 0.09 -4.66
CA GLY A 83 -2.96 -1.37 -4.76
C GLY A 83 -4.27 -1.96 -4.22
N TRP A 84 -4.79 -1.44 -3.11
CA TRP A 84 -6.09 -1.86 -2.58
C TRP A 84 -7.25 -1.54 -3.53
N SER A 85 -7.24 -0.34 -4.13
CA SER A 85 -8.28 0.10 -5.07
C SER A 85 -8.22 -0.69 -6.39
N MET A 86 -7.01 -1.05 -6.83
CA MET A 86 -6.80 -1.73 -8.11
C MET A 86 -6.91 -3.26 -8.03
N ALA A 87 -6.84 -3.84 -6.83
CA ALA A 87 -6.75 -5.29 -6.59
C ALA A 87 -7.73 -6.12 -7.43
N LEU A 88 -9.02 -5.79 -7.40
CA LEU A 88 -10.06 -6.56 -8.10
C LEU A 88 -9.97 -6.41 -9.63
N GLY A 89 -9.66 -5.21 -10.12
CA GLY A 89 -9.50 -4.96 -11.55
C GLY A 89 -8.30 -5.71 -12.14
N VAL A 90 -7.21 -5.75 -11.38
CA VAL A 90 -6.02 -6.53 -11.71
C VAL A 90 -6.33 -8.02 -11.71
N ALA A 91 -6.96 -8.55 -10.66
CA ALA A 91 -7.36 -9.97 -10.60
C ALA A 91 -8.24 -10.39 -11.78
N LYS A 92 -9.18 -9.53 -12.19
CA LYS A 92 -10.02 -9.76 -13.38
C LYS A 92 -9.19 -9.81 -14.66
N THR A 93 -8.26 -8.87 -14.83
CA THR A 93 -7.35 -8.82 -15.99
C THR A 93 -6.44 -10.04 -16.04
N TRP A 94 -6.00 -10.53 -14.89
CA TRP A 94 -5.20 -11.75 -14.78
C TRP A 94 -5.97 -12.97 -15.26
N ARG A 95 -7.22 -13.12 -14.85
CA ARG A 95 -8.08 -14.22 -15.28
C ARG A 95 -8.24 -14.28 -16.80
N THR A 96 -8.36 -13.13 -17.47
CA THR A 96 -8.53 -13.07 -18.93
C THR A 96 -7.23 -13.27 -19.68
N LYS A 97 -6.12 -12.70 -19.21
CA LYS A 97 -4.82 -12.79 -19.89
C LYS A 97 -4.09 -14.11 -19.65
N PHE A 98 -4.34 -14.78 -18.52
CA PHE A 98 -3.59 -15.97 -18.09
C PHE A 98 -4.50 -17.09 -17.54
N PRO A 99 -5.32 -17.72 -18.40
CA PRO A 99 -6.37 -18.66 -17.96
C PRO A 99 -5.83 -19.91 -17.24
N VAL A 100 -4.58 -20.30 -17.48
CA VAL A 100 -3.95 -21.50 -16.88
C VAL A 100 -3.62 -21.30 -15.39
N ILE A 101 -3.43 -20.05 -14.92
CA ILE A 101 -3.05 -19.75 -13.53
C ILE A 101 -4.23 -19.88 -12.57
N CYS A 102 -5.47 -19.63 -13.00
CA CYS A 102 -6.62 -19.46 -12.09
C CYS A 102 -6.94 -20.69 -11.20
N HIS A 103 -6.31 -21.84 -11.44
CA HIS A 103 -6.43 -23.04 -10.60
C HIS A 103 -5.36 -23.13 -9.49
N ARG A 104 -4.39 -22.22 -9.44
CA ARG A 104 -3.35 -22.15 -8.39
C ARG A 104 -3.32 -20.76 -7.76
N LEU A 105 -3.42 -20.75 -6.43
CA LEU A 105 -3.52 -19.63 -5.51
C LEU A 105 -2.70 -18.39 -5.94
N ILE A 106 -3.35 -17.23 -6.07
CA ILE A 106 -2.69 -15.93 -6.19
C ILE A 106 -2.56 -15.37 -4.77
N LEU A 107 -1.35 -15.41 -4.21
CA LEU A 107 -1.01 -14.71 -2.96
C LEU A 107 -0.78 -13.23 -3.29
N MET A 108 -1.59 -12.34 -2.72
CA MET A 108 -1.31 -10.91 -2.65
C MET A 108 -0.53 -10.65 -1.36
N ALA A 109 0.68 -10.08 -1.48
CA ALA A 109 1.46 -9.55 -0.38
C ALA A 109 1.43 -8.00 -0.44
#